data_AF-A0A0A9XN39-F1
#
_entry.id   AF-A0A0A9XN39-F1
#
_cell.length_a   1.000
_cell.length_b   1.000
_cell.length_c   1.000
_cell.angle_alpha   90.00
_cell.angle_beta   90.00
_cell.angle_gamma   90.00
#
_symmetry.space_group_name_H-M   'P 1'
#
loop_
_entity.id
_entity.type
_entity.pdbx_description
1 polymer ?
#
loop_
_entity_poly.entity_id
_entity_poly.type
_entity_poly.pdbx_seq_one_letter_code
_entity_poly.pdbx_strand_id
1 'polypeptide(L)'
;GVSQISEEIAHTQDRSISAAPDNLSSTLLPTSDEGKCLGGFWCLQEEDDRPKKREEWMIELPDARRADLGLGPRKFRAREGPDMSDRSSWTDTPEEKKRREELSRLGVATEDDEDDNTNSKLLGIIARDKEMEKKAREKKKEKSLLDTHQKELKKKRKKEEKERAGKKEERRPFSREIDLQTNRFDEAQKKSIIKKAQLLDSRFSRGESKFL
;
A
#
# COMPACT_ATOMS: atom_id res chain seq x y z
N GLY A 1 -15.37 -8.40 65.26
CA GLY A 1 -15.69 -9.65 64.54
C GLY A 1 -14.59 -9.87 63.54
N VAL A 2 -13.83 -10.93 63.73
CA VAL A 2 -12.71 -11.37 62.87
C VAL A 2 -13.29 -12.13 61.68
N SER A 3 -12.87 -11.81 60.45
CA SER A 3 -12.99 -12.66 59.26
C SER A 3 -12.47 -11.91 58.04
N GLN A 4 -11.72 -12.45 57.10
CA GLN A 4 -10.85 -13.62 57.00
C GLN A 4 -10.06 -13.35 55.70
N ILE A 5 -8.81 -13.81 55.67
CA ILE A 5 -7.90 -13.74 54.53
C ILE A 5 -8.29 -14.83 53.52
N SER A 6 -8.28 -14.51 52.22
CA SER A 6 -8.04 -15.48 51.15
C SER A 6 -7.35 -14.80 49.97
N GLU A 7 -6.12 -15.23 49.74
CA GLU A 7 -5.30 -15.05 48.54
C GLU A 7 -5.93 -15.78 47.35
N GLU A 8 -5.79 -15.26 46.13
CA GLU A 8 -5.90 -16.12 44.95
C GLU A 8 -4.86 -15.73 43.89
N ILE A 9 -4.16 -16.77 43.45
CA ILE A 9 -2.88 -16.79 42.75
C ILE A 9 -3.10 -16.84 41.24
N ALA A 10 -2.25 -16.13 40.50
CA ALA A 10 -2.20 -16.12 39.04
C ALA A 10 -2.02 -17.52 38.43
N HIS A 11 -2.70 -17.79 37.30
CA HIS A 11 -2.35 -18.84 36.34
C HIS A 11 -2.48 -18.27 34.93
N THR A 12 -1.39 -17.72 34.40
CA THR A 12 -1.21 -17.44 32.97
C THR A 12 -0.61 -18.68 32.32
N GLN A 13 -1.36 -19.36 31.46
CA GLN A 13 -0.86 -20.50 30.70
C GLN A 13 0.01 -20.02 29.53
N ASP A 14 1.30 -20.33 29.60
CA ASP A 14 2.21 -20.30 28.47
C ASP A 14 1.84 -21.40 27.47
N ARG A 15 1.49 -21.03 26.24
CA ARG A 15 1.34 -21.98 25.13
C ARG A 15 2.59 -21.91 24.26
N SER A 16 3.50 -22.83 24.56
CA SER A 16 4.71 -23.15 23.80
C SER A 16 4.39 -23.50 22.34
N ILE A 17 5.12 -22.89 21.42
CA ILE A 17 5.18 -23.25 20.00
C ILE A 17 6.20 -24.38 19.86
N SER A 18 5.76 -25.60 19.49
CA SER A 18 6.66 -26.72 19.17
C SER A 18 6.73 -26.95 17.66
N ALA A 19 7.96 -27.13 17.19
CA ALA A 19 8.37 -27.31 15.80
C ALA A 19 7.94 -28.67 15.20
N ALA A 20 7.91 -28.69 13.86
CA ALA A 20 7.70 -29.86 13.02
C ALA A 20 8.82 -30.91 13.16
N PRO A 21 8.53 -32.16 12.80
CA PRO A 21 9.55 -33.01 12.19
C PRO A 21 9.17 -33.52 10.80
N ASP A 22 10.15 -33.44 9.90
CA ASP A 22 10.24 -34.12 8.61
C ASP A 22 10.19 -35.64 8.78
N ASN A 23 9.46 -36.34 7.91
CA ASN A 23 9.75 -37.75 7.66
C ASN A 23 9.43 -38.14 6.22
N LEU A 24 10.51 -38.42 5.48
CA LEU A 24 10.54 -39.04 4.17
C LEU A 24 10.41 -40.56 4.35
N SER A 25 9.40 -41.19 3.75
CA SER A 25 9.42 -42.64 3.51
C SER A 25 8.98 -42.99 2.09
N SER A 26 10.00 -43.31 1.30
CA SER A 26 9.97 -44.03 0.03
C SER A 26 9.26 -45.37 0.17
N THR A 27 8.25 -45.63 -0.67
CA THR A 27 7.78 -47.00 -0.96
C THR A 27 7.94 -47.27 -2.45
N LEU A 28 8.92 -48.12 -2.77
CA LEU A 28 9.08 -48.78 -4.06
C LEU A 28 7.88 -49.70 -4.33
N LEU A 29 7.37 -49.70 -5.56
CA LEU A 29 6.45 -50.70 -6.09
C LEU A 29 7.25 -51.82 -6.81
N PRO A 30 6.81 -53.09 -6.70
CA PRO A 30 7.53 -54.25 -7.23
C PRO A 30 7.30 -54.48 -8.73
N THR A 31 8.25 -55.19 -9.32
CA THR A 31 8.32 -55.70 -10.69
C THR A 31 7.44 -56.93 -10.94
N SER A 32 7.14 -57.17 -12.23
CA SER A 32 6.58 -58.39 -12.87
C SER A 32 5.06 -58.54 -12.82
N ASP A 33 4.37 -58.47 -13.96
CA ASP A 33 4.14 -59.66 -14.81
C ASP A 33 3.24 -59.36 -16.02
N GLU A 34 3.31 -60.29 -16.96
CA GLU A 34 2.87 -60.29 -18.35
C GLU A 34 1.39 -59.93 -18.60
N GLY A 35 1.14 -59.11 -19.61
CA GLY A 35 -0.19 -58.84 -20.16
C GLY A 35 -0.17 -58.96 -21.68
N LYS A 36 -0.47 -60.17 -22.19
CA LYS A 36 -0.74 -60.44 -23.61
C LYS A 36 -2.00 -59.67 -24.06
N CYS A 37 -1.84 -58.62 -24.85
CA CYS A 37 -2.96 -57.99 -25.55
C CYS A 37 -3.16 -58.67 -26.91
N LEU A 38 -4.16 -59.55 -26.99
CA LEU A 38 -4.70 -60.06 -28.24
C LEU A 38 -5.78 -59.10 -28.75
N GLY A 39 -5.62 -58.64 -29.99
CA GLY A 39 -6.73 -58.29 -30.88
C GLY A 39 -7.23 -56.86 -30.81
N GLY A 40 -7.13 -56.16 -31.95
CA GLY A 40 -7.99 -55.02 -32.24
C GLY A 40 -7.30 -53.86 -32.95
N PHE A 41 -7.27 -53.94 -34.28
CA PHE A 41 -7.55 -52.81 -35.18
C PHE A 41 -6.93 -51.45 -34.82
N TRP A 42 -5.68 -51.22 -35.19
CA TRP A 42 -5.15 -49.86 -35.34
C TRP A 42 -4.45 -49.72 -36.69
N CYS A 43 -4.93 -48.72 -37.41
CA CYS A 43 -4.53 -48.28 -38.74
C CYS A 43 -3.01 -48.04 -38.78
N LEU A 44 -2.31 -48.72 -39.68
CA LEU A 44 -0.92 -48.41 -40.01
C LEU A 44 -0.93 -47.13 -40.86
N GLN A 45 -0.71 -45.99 -40.22
CA GLN A 45 -0.25 -44.80 -40.94
C GLN A 45 1.28 -44.92 -41.00
N GLU A 46 1.86 -44.96 -42.19
CA GLU A 46 3.31 -44.85 -42.38
C GLU A 46 3.78 -43.55 -41.72
N GLU A 47 4.49 -43.66 -40.59
CA GLU A 47 5.17 -42.52 -39.98
C GLU A 47 6.40 -42.22 -40.83
N ASP A 48 6.49 -40.99 -41.36
CA ASP A 48 7.75 -40.43 -41.82
C ASP A 48 8.80 -40.58 -40.71
N ASP A 49 9.83 -41.41 -40.92
CA ASP A 49 11.00 -41.58 -40.04
C ASP A 49 11.89 -40.32 -39.91
N ARG A 50 11.33 -39.13 -40.17
CA ARG A 50 11.96 -37.85 -39.87
C ARG A 50 11.73 -37.58 -38.39
N PRO A 51 12.78 -37.36 -37.59
CA PRO A 51 12.59 -36.98 -36.19
C PRO A 51 11.67 -35.76 -36.16
N LYS A 52 10.60 -35.81 -35.35
CA LYS A 52 9.67 -34.70 -35.12
C LYS A 52 10.46 -33.51 -34.57
N LYS A 53 11.05 -32.72 -35.47
CA LYS A 53 11.82 -31.53 -35.12
C LYS A 53 10.82 -30.49 -34.65
N ARG A 54 11.12 -29.95 -33.46
CA ARG A 54 10.38 -28.83 -32.90
C ARG A 54 10.47 -27.67 -33.90
N GLU A 55 9.32 -27.10 -34.23
CA GLU A 55 9.22 -25.98 -35.17
C GLU A 55 10.10 -24.81 -34.73
N GLU A 56 10.61 -24.04 -35.68
CA GLU A 56 11.62 -23.00 -35.46
C GLU A 56 11.16 -21.96 -34.42
N TRP A 57 9.87 -21.61 -34.39
CA TRP A 57 9.29 -20.70 -33.40
C TRP A 57 9.29 -21.23 -31.96
N MET A 58 9.50 -22.54 -31.77
CA MET A 58 9.63 -23.18 -30.46
C MET A 58 11.10 -23.37 -30.04
N ILE A 59 12.07 -23.21 -30.94
CA ILE A 59 13.51 -23.32 -30.64
C ILE A 59 14.15 -21.93 -30.59
N GLU A 60 13.79 -21.06 -31.51
CA GLU A 60 14.31 -19.71 -31.59
C GLU A 60 13.46 -18.73 -30.82
N LEU A 61 14.13 -17.88 -30.04
CA LEU A 61 13.51 -16.72 -29.44
C LEU A 61 13.07 -15.75 -30.54
N PRO A 62 11.87 -15.14 -30.40
CA PRO A 62 11.47 -14.01 -31.23
C PRO A 62 12.55 -12.93 -31.22
N ASP A 63 12.79 -12.32 -32.38
CA ASP A 63 13.85 -11.33 -32.64
C ASP A 63 13.88 -10.21 -31.60
N ALA A 64 12.70 -9.74 -31.19
CA ALA A 64 12.54 -8.69 -30.19
C ALA A 64 13.11 -9.05 -28.80
N ARG A 65 13.34 -10.35 -28.51
CA ARG A 65 13.79 -10.83 -27.20
C ARG A 65 15.12 -11.59 -27.23
N ARG A 66 15.75 -11.76 -28.40
CA ARG A 66 17.05 -12.44 -28.53
C ARG A 66 18.16 -11.85 -27.64
N ALA A 67 18.14 -10.53 -27.39
CA ALA A 67 19.19 -9.84 -26.63
C ALA A 67 18.98 -9.80 -25.10
N ASP A 68 17.75 -9.96 -24.60
CA ASP A 68 17.39 -9.58 -23.22
C ASP A 68 17.02 -10.77 -22.31
N LEU A 69 17.04 -11.99 -22.85
CA LEU A 69 16.67 -13.21 -22.14
C LEU A 69 17.87 -13.84 -21.41
N GLY A 70 18.28 -13.15 -20.34
CA GLY A 70 18.31 -13.78 -19.01
C GLY A 70 19.39 -14.81 -18.65
N LEU A 71 20.48 -14.95 -19.40
CA LEU A 71 21.57 -15.89 -19.04
C LEU A 71 22.73 -15.27 -18.22
N GLY A 72 22.53 -14.08 -17.65
CA GLY A 72 23.53 -13.39 -16.83
C GLY A 72 22.90 -12.47 -15.77
N PRO A 73 23.71 -11.94 -14.81
CA PRO A 73 23.23 -11.06 -13.76
C PRO A 73 22.59 -9.80 -14.35
N ARG A 74 21.29 -9.61 -14.10
CA ARG A 74 20.49 -8.53 -14.69
C ARG A 74 20.73 -7.22 -13.94
N LYS A 75 21.04 -6.14 -14.66
CA LYS A 75 21.03 -4.76 -14.16
C LYS A 75 19.90 -4.00 -14.84
N PHE A 76 19.33 -3.01 -14.16
CA PHE A 76 18.38 -2.09 -14.79
C PHE A 76 19.04 -1.38 -15.99
N ARG A 77 18.30 -1.24 -17.09
CA ARG A 77 18.79 -0.51 -18.26
C ARG A 77 18.93 0.97 -17.88
N ALA A 78 20.11 1.53 -18.12
CA ALA A 78 20.37 2.96 -17.88
C ALA A 78 19.82 3.87 -18.99
N ARG A 79 19.41 3.27 -20.12
CA ARG A 79 18.77 3.94 -21.25
C ARG A 79 17.35 3.42 -21.39
N GLU A 80 16.45 4.28 -21.83
CA GLU A 80 15.07 3.92 -22.16
C GLU A 80 15.09 2.75 -23.16
N GLY A 81 14.25 1.76 -22.89
CA GLY A 81 14.09 0.62 -23.80
C GLY A 81 13.43 1.06 -25.10
N PRO A 82 13.46 0.21 -26.15
CA PRO A 82 12.62 0.42 -27.32
C PRO A 82 11.18 0.67 -26.87
N ASP A 83 10.55 1.71 -27.41
CA ASP A 83 9.22 2.12 -26.99
C ASP A 83 8.17 1.09 -27.40
N MET A 84 7.83 0.21 -26.46
CA MET A 84 6.75 -0.76 -26.60
C MET A 84 5.40 -0.16 -26.15
N SER A 85 5.31 1.16 -26.00
CA SER A 85 4.08 1.88 -25.65
C SER A 85 3.09 1.99 -26.82
N ASP A 86 3.47 1.53 -28.03
CA ASP A 86 2.55 1.45 -29.15
C ASP A 86 1.48 0.36 -28.91
N ARG A 87 0.41 0.81 -28.26
CA ARG A 87 -0.81 0.05 -27.97
C ARG A 87 -1.84 0.15 -29.12
N SER A 88 -1.53 0.92 -30.18
CA SER A 88 -2.43 1.18 -31.32
C SER A 88 -2.66 -0.06 -32.20
N SER A 89 -1.84 -1.10 -32.02
CA SER A 89 -2.01 -2.41 -32.67
C SER A 89 -3.34 -3.12 -32.34
N TRP A 90 -3.99 -2.79 -31.22
CA TRP A 90 -5.28 -3.40 -30.84
C TRP A 90 -6.41 -2.41 -30.55
N THR A 91 -6.11 -1.15 -30.23
CA THR A 91 -7.13 -0.15 -29.87
C THR A 91 -7.68 0.67 -31.04
N ASP A 92 -7.01 0.70 -32.20
CA ASP A 92 -7.44 1.54 -33.31
C ASP A 92 -8.31 0.80 -34.32
N THR A 93 -9.45 1.42 -34.68
CA THR A 93 -10.21 1.05 -35.87
C THR A 93 -9.46 1.49 -37.14
N PRO A 94 -9.56 0.76 -38.26
CA PRO A 94 -8.81 1.06 -39.47
C PRO A 94 -9.13 2.43 -40.10
N GLU A 95 -10.31 2.98 -39.79
CA GLU A 95 -10.72 4.33 -40.18
C GLU A 95 -10.00 5.40 -39.36
N GLU A 96 -9.91 5.21 -38.04
CA GLU A 96 -9.24 6.15 -37.13
C GLU A 96 -7.73 6.22 -37.40
N LYS A 97 -7.12 5.08 -37.76
CA LYS A 97 -5.71 5.05 -38.18
C LYS A 97 -5.46 5.89 -39.43
N LYS A 98 -6.33 5.80 -40.45
CA LYS A 98 -6.22 6.61 -41.67
C LYS A 98 -6.40 8.09 -41.39
N ARG A 99 -7.39 8.45 -40.57
CA ARG A 99 -7.63 9.82 -40.15
C ARG A 99 -6.40 10.41 -39.44
N ARG A 100 -5.78 9.64 -38.52
CA ARG A 100 -4.56 10.06 -37.80
C ARG A 100 -3.35 10.20 -38.71
N GLU A 101 -3.15 9.27 -39.65
CA GLU A 101 -2.07 9.35 -40.64
C GLU A 101 -2.25 10.53 -41.61
N GLU A 102 -3.48 10.82 -42.04
CA GLU A 102 -3.79 11.98 -42.89
C GLU A 102 -3.55 13.31 -42.15
N LEU A 103 -3.99 13.42 -40.90
CA LEU A 103 -3.74 14.59 -40.06
C LEU A 103 -2.24 14.81 -39.78
N SER A 104 -1.51 13.73 -39.47
CA SER A 104 -0.04 13.79 -39.29
C SER A 104 0.67 14.25 -40.56
N ARG A 105 0.25 13.76 -41.73
CA ARG A 105 0.83 14.15 -43.04
C ARG A 105 0.55 15.62 -43.38
N LEU A 106 -0.56 16.18 -42.90
CA LEU A 106 -0.93 17.58 -43.06
C LEU A 106 -0.21 18.51 -42.07
N GLY A 107 0.61 17.96 -41.15
CA GLY A 107 1.32 18.75 -40.14
C GLY A 107 0.40 19.45 -39.15
N VAL A 108 -0.88 19.05 -39.11
CA VAL A 108 -1.83 19.49 -38.10
C VAL A 108 -1.56 18.62 -36.89
N ALA A 109 -0.92 19.19 -35.88
CA ALA A 109 -0.77 18.52 -34.61
C ALA A 109 -2.17 18.15 -34.11
N THR A 110 -2.36 16.88 -33.78
CA THR A 110 -3.61 16.41 -33.20
C THR A 110 -3.79 17.09 -31.85
N GLU A 111 -5.03 17.17 -31.36
CA GLU A 111 -5.41 17.80 -30.09
C GLU A 111 -4.75 17.17 -28.83
N ASP A 112 -3.81 16.24 -29.05
CA ASP A 112 -2.90 15.62 -28.09
C ASP A 112 -1.62 16.44 -27.86
N ASP A 113 -1.55 17.71 -28.28
CA ASP A 113 -0.54 18.66 -27.79
C ASP A 113 -0.88 19.03 -26.34
N GLU A 114 -0.37 18.19 -25.45
CA GLU A 114 -0.61 18.02 -24.00
C GLU A 114 -0.59 19.26 -23.07
N ASP A 115 -0.43 20.49 -23.56
CA ASP A 115 -0.23 21.67 -22.68
C ASP A 115 -1.53 22.39 -22.26
N ASP A 116 -2.60 22.37 -23.05
CA ASP A 116 -3.87 23.07 -22.71
C ASP A 116 -4.77 22.27 -21.74
N ASN A 117 -4.64 20.94 -21.71
CA ASN A 117 -5.40 20.08 -20.80
C ASN A 117 -4.95 20.24 -19.33
N THR A 118 -3.67 20.54 -19.10
CA THR A 118 -3.11 20.71 -17.75
C THR A 118 -3.71 21.94 -17.05
N ASN A 119 -3.82 23.08 -17.74
CA ASN A 119 -4.39 24.30 -17.18
C ASN A 119 -5.88 24.17 -16.89
N SER A 120 -6.66 23.55 -17.80
CA SER A 120 -8.08 23.27 -17.59
C SER A 120 -8.32 22.36 -16.38
N LYS A 121 -7.52 21.28 -16.27
CA LYS A 121 -7.59 20.33 -15.16
C LYS A 121 -7.24 20.99 -13.81
N LEU A 122 -6.17 21.79 -13.77
CA LEU A 122 -5.78 22.54 -12.58
C LEU A 122 -6.87 23.52 -12.13
N LEU A 123 -7.49 24.25 -13.06
CA LEU A 123 -8.61 25.15 -12.75
C LEU A 123 -9.81 24.39 -12.18
N GLY A 124 -10.12 23.21 -12.74
CA GLY A 124 -11.17 22.32 -12.23
C GLY A 124 -10.88 21.83 -10.80
N ILE A 125 -9.62 21.49 -10.49
CA ILE A 125 -9.19 21.10 -9.15
C ILE A 125 -9.30 22.26 -8.17
N ILE A 126 -8.85 23.47 -8.56
CA ILE A 126 -8.93 24.66 -7.71
C ILE A 126 -10.39 25.01 -7.39
N ALA A 127 -11.28 24.94 -8.39
CA ALA A 127 -12.70 25.19 -8.20
C ALA A 127 -13.34 24.20 -7.22
N ARG A 128 -13.05 22.90 -7.39
CA ARG A 128 -13.51 21.83 -6.49
C ARG A 128 -12.99 22.03 -5.07
N ASP A 129 -11.69 22.30 -4.93
CA ASP A 129 -11.06 22.50 -3.63
C ASP A 129 -11.69 23.69 -2.89
N LYS A 130 -11.97 24.79 -3.62
CA LYS A 130 -12.62 25.98 -3.06
C LYS A 130 -14.05 25.69 -2.59
N GLU A 131 -14.81 24.89 -3.32
CA GLU A 131 -16.15 24.48 -2.92
C GLU A 131 -16.12 23.57 -1.68
N MET A 132 -15.22 22.60 -1.67
CA MET A 132 -15.05 21.68 -0.55
C MET A 132 -14.58 22.40 0.72
N GLU A 133 -13.72 23.41 0.58
CA GLU A 133 -13.30 24.24 1.71
C GLU A 133 -14.47 25.02 2.32
N LYS A 134 -15.37 25.57 1.50
CA LYS A 134 -16.60 26.23 1.98
C LYS A 134 -17.47 25.26 2.78
N LYS A 135 -17.74 24.07 2.22
CA LYS A 135 -18.51 23.01 2.90
C LYS A 135 -17.85 22.58 4.21
N ALA A 136 -16.52 22.47 4.25
CA ALA A 136 -15.77 22.12 5.46
C ALA A 136 -15.85 23.21 6.53
N ARG A 137 -15.81 24.49 6.14
CA ARG A 137 -15.98 25.62 7.06
C ARG A 137 -17.41 25.71 7.60
N GLU A 138 -18.40 25.44 6.77
CA GLU A 138 -19.82 25.45 7.16
C GLU A 138 -20.15 24.37 8.18
N LYS A 139 -19.60 23.16 8.03
CA LYS A 139 -19.79 22.04 8.97
C LYS A 139 -19.08 22.22 10.32
N LYS A 140 -18.12 23.13 10.45
CA LYS A 140 -17.30 23.34 11.67
C LYS A 140 -17.93 24.27 12.72
N LYS A 141 -19.23 24.55 12.66
CA LYS A 141 -19.85 25.61 13.49
C LYS A 141 -20.23 25.15 14.91
N GLU A 142 -20.32 23.86 15.17
CA GLU A 142 -20.55 23.34 16.51
C GLU A 142 -19.22 23.16 17.26
N LYS A 143 -19.22 23.45 18.57
CA LYS A 143 -18.02 23.28 19.40
C LYS A 143 -17.58 21.82 19.33
N SER A 144 -16.35 21.56 18.88
CA SER A 144 -15.77 20.22 18.87
C SER A 144 -15.85 19.60 20.27
N LEU A 145 -16.07 18.29 20.35
CA LEU A 145 -16.08 17.54 21.63
C LEU A 145 -14.80 17.76 22.46
N LEU A 146 -13.66 17.95 21.79
CA LEU A 146 -12.41 18.31 22.48
C LEU A 146 -12.46 19.71 23.05
N ASP A 147 -13.05 20.65 22.31
CA ASP A 147 -13.18 22.05 22.73
C ASP A 147 -14.21 22.18 23.88
N THR A 148 -15.29 21.39 23.88
CA THR A 148 -16.21 21.31 25.03
C THR A 148 -15.51 20.73 26.25
N HIS A 149 -14.80 19.60 26.11
CA HIS A 149 -14.06 18.99 27.22
C HIS A 149 -12.96 19.91 27.78
N GLN A 150 -12.19 20.58 26.91
CA GLN A 150 -11.18 21.56 27.35
C GLN A 150 -11.82 22.75 28.08
N LYS A 151 -12.98 23.23 27.61
CA LYS A 151 -13.74 24.29 28.30
C LYS A 151 -14.23 23.84 29.66
N GLU A 152 -14.72 22.61 29.80
CA GLU A 152 -15.12 22.03 31.09
C GLU A 152 -13.95 21.87 32.05
N LEU A 153 -12.82 21.34 31.59
CA LEU A 153 -11.60 21.23 32.40
C LEU A 153 -11.10 22.60 32.86
N LYS A 154 -11.09 23.60 31.97
CA LYS A 154 -10.73 24.98 32.33
C LYS A 154 -11.69 25.57 33.37
N LYS A 155 -13.00 25.34 33.22
CA LYS A 155 -14.02 25.77 34.20
C LYS A 155 -13.84 25.09 35.56
N LYS A 156 -13.62 23.77 35.58
CA LYS A 156 -13.36 22.99 36.81
C LYS A 156 -12.09 23.49 37.52
N ARG A 157 -10.97 23.60 36.80
CA ARG A 157 -9.72 24.15 37.35
C ARG A 157 -9.89 25.55 37.92
N LYS A 158 -10.58 26.46 37.21
CA LYS A 158 -10.83 27.82 37.70
C LYS A 158 -11.72 27.86 38.94
N LYS A 159 -12.70 26.94 39.05
CA LYS A 159 -13.56 26.79 40.22
C LYS A 159 -12.75 26.29 41.42
N GLU A 160 -11.96 25.23 41.23
CA GLU A 160 -11.07 24.67 42.26
C GLU A 160 -10.01 25.68 42.72
N GLU A 161 -9.45 26.47 41.81
CA GLU A 161 -8.50 27.53 42.13
C GLU A 161 -9.14 28.64 42.97
N LYS A 162 -10.38 29.04 42.66
CA LYS A 162 -11.12 30.02 43.46
C LYS A 162 -11.48 29.48 44.86
N GLU A 163 -11.81 28.20 44.96
CA GLU A 163 -12.06 27.52 46.23
C GLU A 163 -10.78 27.34 47.06
N ARG A 164 -9.63 27.10 46.41
CA ARG A 164 -8.31 27.03 47.05
C ARG A 164 -7.75 28.39 47.44
N ALA A 165 -8.02 29.45 46.68
CA ALA A 165 -7.52 30.80 46.97
C ALA A 165 -8.01 31.35 48.33
N GLY A 166 -9.06 30.76 48.92
CA GLY A 166 -9.54 31.07 50.27
C GLY A 166 -9.04 30.14 51.38
N LYS A 167 -8.31 29.05 51.07
CA LYS A 167 -7.84 28.05 52.05
C LYS A 167 -6.31 28.01 52.09
N LYS A 168 -5.73 28.03 53.30
CA LYS A 168 -4.28 27.84 53.49
C LYS A 168 -3.90 26.42 53.04
N GLU A 169 -2.81 26.29 52.29
CA GLU A 169 -2.38 25.01 51.74
C GLU A 169 -1.88 24.08 52.85
N GLU A 170 -2.71 23.11 53.22
CA GLU A 170 -2.30 21.96 54.02
C GLU A 170 -1.43 21.02 53.16
N ARG A 171 -0.58 20.23 53.83
CA ARG A 171 0.38 19.33 53.18
C ARG A 171 -0.38 18.28 52.37
N ARG A 172 -0.32 18.40 51.03
CA ARG A 172 -1.05 17.54 50.10
C ARG A 172 -0.58 16.08 50.21
N PRO A 173 -1.48 15.08 50.14
CA PRO A 173 -1.05 13.68 50.05
C PRO A 173 -0.22 13.41 48.79
N PHE A 174 0.67 12.43 48.88
CA PHE A 174 1.50 11.97 47.77
C PHE A 174 0.62 11.40 46.66
N SER A 175 0.80 11.89 45.44
CA SER A 175 0.15 11.33 44.27
C SER A 175 1.20 10.92 43.24
N ARG A 176 1.13 9.67 42.78
CA ARG A 176 2.10 9.12 41.81
C ARG A 176 2.24 10.02 40.58
N GLU A 177 1.15 10.51 40.03
CA GLU A 177 1.19 11.31 38.79
C GLU A 177 1.91 12.66 38.94
N ILE A 178 1.92 13.23 40.14
CA ILE A 178 2.45 14.57 40.38
C ILE A 178 3.82 14.50 41.04
N ASP A 179 3.98 13.57 41.97
CA ASP A 179 5.18 13.42 42.79
C ASP A 179 6.13 12.36 42.20
N LEU A 180 5.65 11.46 41.36
CA LEU A 180 6.47 10.49 40.62
C LEU A 180 6.43 10.79 39.13
N GLN A 181 7.34 11.65 38.68
CA GLN A 181 7.45 12.08 37.28
C GLN A 181 8.21 11.07 36.41
N THR A 182 7.88 9.77 36.51
CA THR A 182 8.51 8.77 35.64
C THR A 182 7.97 8.91 34.22
N ASN A 183 8.88 9.04 33.23
CA ASN A 183 8.59 9.17 31.80
C ASN A 183 7.84 10.45 31.36
N ARG A 184 7.91 11.53 32.14
CA ARG A 184 7.38 12.84 31.71
C ARG A 184 8.31 13.44 30.65
N PHE A 185 7.88 13.42 29.39
CA PHE A 185 8.58 14.16 28.34
C PHE A 185 8.70 15.62 28.75
N ASP A 186 9.94 16.08 28.82
CA ASP A 186 10.25 17.47 29.13
C ASP A 186 9.60 18.38 28.08
N GLU A 187 9.25 19.61 28.43
CA GLU A 187 8.58 20.51 27.48
C GLU A 187 9.44 20.76 26.24
N ALA A 188 10.76 20.76 26.41
CA ALA A 188 11.74 20.81 25.33
C ALA A 188 11.65 19.58 24.41
N GLN A 189 11.56 18.37 24.99
CA GLN A 189 11.42 17.12 24.22
C GLN A 189 10.10 17.09 23.44
N LYS A 190 8.98 17.48 24.08
CA LYS A 190 7.67 17.60 23.40
C LYS A 190 7.74 18.56 22.21
N LYS A 191 8.32 19.75 22.41
CA LYS A 191 8.52 20.73 21.33
C LYS A 191 9.40 20.17 20.22
N SER A 192 10.45 19.41 20.54
CA SER A 192 11.32 18.79 19.54
C SER A 192 10.58 17.75 18.69
N ILE A 193 9.72 16.93 19.30
CA ILE A 193 8.91 15.93 18.61
C ILE A 193 7.91 16.62 17.68
N ILE A 194 7.24 17.67 18.15
CA ILE A 194 6.29 18.45 17.34
C ILE A 194 7.00 19.10 16.14
N LYS A 195 8.18 19.70 16.34
CA LYS A 195 8.99 20.28 15.26
C LYS A 195 9.41 19.21 14.22
N LYS A 196 9.80 18.02 14.67
CA LYS A 196 10.13 16.90 13.77
C LYS A 196 8.92 16.47 12.94
N ALA A 197 7.72 16.45 13.54
CA ALA A 197 6.48 16.11 12.84
C ALA A 197 6.09 17.17 11.78
N GLN A 198 6.29 18.46 12.07
CA GLN A 198 6.03 19.53 11.09
C GLN A 198 6.85 19.36 9.80
N LEU A 199 8.08 18.88 9.91
CA LEU A 199 8.94 18.67 8.74
C LEU A 199 8.41 17.56 7.81
N LEU A 200 7.61 16.62 8.31
CA LEU A 200 7.07 15.51 7.50
C LEU A 200 6.15 16.00 6.39
N ASP A 201 5.47 17.14 6.57
CA ASP A 201 4.59 17.73 5.55
C ASP A 201 5.37 18.23 4.31
N SER A 202 6.68 18.47 4.44
CA SER A 202 7.56 18.87 3.33
C SER A 202 8.36 17.72 2.70
N ARG A 203 8.47 16.57 3.40
CA ARG A 203 9.25 15.42 2.91
C ARG A 203 8.51 14.64 1.83
N PHE A 204 7.19 14.74 1.80
CA PHE A 204 6.35 14.08 0.82
C PHE A 204 5.81 15.12 -0.15
N SER A 205 5.86 14.81 -1.45
CA SER A 205 5.15 15.61 -2.45
C SER A 205 3.65 15.57 -2.14
N ARG A 206 3.02 16.75 -2.07
CA ARG A 206 1.57 16.82 -1.98
C ARG A 206 0.96 16.36 -3.31
N GLY A 207 -0.17 15.65 -3.25
CA GLY A 207 -0.93 15.26 -4.44
C GLY A 207 -1.52 16.47 -5.18
N GLU A 208 -2.02 16.23 -6.40
CA GLU A 208 -2.55 17.28 -7.30
C GLU A 208 -3.78 18.01 -6.73
N SER A 209 -4.62 17.34 -5.93
CA SER A 209 -5.81 17.92 -5.28
C SER A 209 -5.71 17.86 -3.75
N LYS A 210 -6.28 18.86 -3.05
CA LYS A 210 -6.36 18.86 -1.58
C LYS A 210 -7.54 18.06 -1.05
N PHE A 211 -8.61 18.00 -1.82
CA PHE A 211 -9.81 17.23 -1.52
C PHE A 211 -9.97 16.10 -2.54
N LEU A 212 -10.51 14.97 -2.08
CA LEU A 212 -10.82 13.78 -2.89
C LEU A 212 -12.07 14.00 -3.73
#